data_AF-A0A6T5UVT8-F1
#
_entry.id   AF-A0A6T5UVT8-F1
#
_cell.length_a   1.000
_cell.length_b   1.000
_cell.length_c   1.000
_cell.angle_alpha   90.00
_cell.angle_beta   90.00
_cell.angle_gamma   90.00
#
_symmetry.space_group_name_H-M   'P 1'
#
loop_
_entity.id
_entity.type
_entity.pdbx_description
1 polymer ?
#
loop_
_entity_poly.entity_id
_entity_poly.type
_entity_poly.pdbx_seq_one_letter_code
_entity_poly.pdbx_strand_id
1 'polypeptide(L)'
;GQVELFASHDSFRNILRALERQLGFRFACVHCVDVQLCSDANNYLAAVMLSLSIMLQLELPHVNVLTKCDLLGKGAFGALPLPFDYYLSAQNLSHLLLSPGVEAGGGGGGGGGGTGLDPKFRRLTEGLCDLMEDFALVNFSPLAVEDAKSMHHLVKTLDKCLGFVAAMGAGAGTSAGASGGSWEDERNAFVQSLDASMDLPGGESLDWGDHFAQLDARKREAARAAREAQDAAAQANAGKPPRLN
;
A
#
# COMPACT_ATOMS: atom_id res chain seq x y z
N GLY A 1 21.67 -6.60 -3.73
CA GLY A 1 21.11 -7.52 -2.74
C GLY A 1 20.00 -8.40 -3.31
N GLN A 2 18.72 -7.99 -3.20
CA GLN A 2 17.58 -8.74 -3.77
C GLN A 2 17.02 -8.10 -5.04
N VAL A 3 17.00 -6.77 -5.12
CA VAL A 3 16.50 -6.02 -6.28
C VAL A 3 17.31 -6.30 -7.55
N GLU A 4 18.63 -6.45 -7.43
CA GLU A 4 19.53 -6.73 -8.57
C GLU A 4 19.18 -8.02 -9.30
N LEU A 5 18.61 -9.02 -8.62
CA LEU A 5 18.22 -10.29 -9.22
C LEU A 5 17.03 -10.13 -10.18
N PHE A 6 16.15 -9.17 -9.88
CA PHE A 6 14.98 -8.85 -10.70
C PHE A 6 15.27 -7.73 -11.70
N ALA A 7 16.24 -6.88 -11.40
CA ALA A 7 16.52 -5.69 -12.18
C ALA A 7 17.64 -5.85 -13.22
N SER A 8 18.68 -6.63 -12.92
CA SER A 8 19.88 -6.63 -13.78
C SER A 8 20.03 -7.88 -14.64
N HIS A 9 19.39 -9.00 -14.26
CA HIS A 9 19.65 -10.28 -14.89
C HIS A 9 18.37 -10.91 -15.48
N ASP A 10 18.43 -11.29 -16.75
CA ASP A 10 17.34 -11.97 -17.48
C ASP A 10 16.95 -13.36 -16.93
N SER A 11 17.65 -13.85 -15.90
CA SER A 11 17.46 -15.21 -15.37
C SER A 11 16.05 -15.38 -14.81
N PHE A 12 15.56 -14.38 -14.09
CA PHE A 12 14.23 -14.44 -13.51
C PHE A 12 13.15 -14.43 -14.59
N ARG A 13 13.30 -13.59 -15.62
CA ARG A 13 12.41 -13.55 -16.79
C ARG A 13 12.39 -14.89 -17.53
N ASN A 14 13.55 -15.52 -17.69
CA ASN A 14 13.66 -16.83 -18.33
C ASN A 14 12.97 -17.94 -17.52
N ILE A 15 13.07 -17.89 -16.18
CA ILE A 15 12.36 -18.82 -15.28
C ILE A 15 10.86 -18.61 -15.41
N LEU A 16 10.37 -17.36 -15.34
CA LEU A 16 8.95 -17.05 -15.50
C LEU A 16 8.39 -17.55 -16.83
N ARG A 17 9.10 -17.28 -17.94
CA ARG A 17 8.73 -17.76 -19.28
C ARG A 17 8.78 -19.29 -19.41
N ALA A 18 9.65 -19.97 -18.66
CA ALA A 18 9.70 -21.43 -18.64
C ALA A 18 8.51 -22.00 -17.88
N LEU A 19 8.17 -21.43 -16.72
CA LEU A 19 7.01 -21.83 -15.93
C LEU A 19 5.70 -21.56 -16.67
N GLU A 20 5.58 -20.43 -17.35
CA GLU A 20 4.42 -20.11 -18.19
C GLU A 20 4.22 -21.16 -19.30
N ARG A 21 5.29 -21.53 -20.02
CA ARG A 21 5.21 -22.52 -21.12
C ARG A 21 5.01 -23.96 -20.66
N GLN A 22 5.61 -24.35 -19.54
CA GLN A 22 5.59 -25.74 -19.08
C GLN A 22 4.36 -26.05 -18.21
N LEU A 23 3.91 -25.08 -17.40
CA LEU A 23 2.86 -25.29 -16.41
C LEU A 23 1.59 -24.47 -16.71
N GLY A 24 1.60 -23.60 -17.72
CA GLY A 24 0.43 -22.80 -18.11
C GLY A 24 0.05 -21.74 -17.08
N PHE A 25 0.98 -21.30 -16.24
CA PHE A 25 0.71 -20.30 -15.20
C PHE A 25 0.56 -18.90 -15.77
N ARG A 26 -0.35 -18.12 -15.17
CA ARG A 26 -0.50 -16.69 -15.40
C ARG A 26 0.06 -15.95 -14.19
N PHE A 27 1.01 -15.06 -14.41
CA PHE A 27 1.68 -14.32 -13.36
C PHE A 27 1.15 -12.89 -13.28
N ALA A 28 1.05 -12.39 -12.05
CA ALA A 28 0.99 -10.96 -11.75
C ALA A 28 2.08 -10.64 -10.73
N CYS A 29 2.72 -9.49 -10.86
CA CYS A 29 3.75 -9.02 -9.95
C CYS A 29 3.16 -8.02 -8.96
N VAL A 30 3.40 -8.23 -7.67
CA VAL A 30 3.01 -7.31 -6.60
C VAL A 30 4.27 -6.71 -6.02
N HIS A 31 4.46 -5.41 -6.24
CA HIS A 31 5.62 -4.68 -5.74
C HIS A 31 5.24 -3.88 -4.50
N CYS A 32 5.72 -4.33 -3.35
CA CYS A 32 5.44 -3.71 -2.06
C CYS A 32 6.48 -2.64 -1.73
N VAL A 33 6.02 -1.40 -1.59
CA VAL A 33 6.80 -0.24 -1.15
C VAL A 33 6.33 0.16 0.24
N ASP A 34 7.25 0.56 1.11
CA ASP A 34 6.90 1.02 2.46
C ASP A 34 6.46 2.49 2.44
N VAL A 35 5.34 2.82 3.10
CA VAL A 35 4.86 4.21 3.21
C VAL A 35 5.89 5.14 3.85
N GLN A 36 6.82 4.62 4.66
CA GLN A 36 7.89 5.41 5.25
C GLN A 36 8.74 6.16 4.20
N LEU A 37 8.88 5.60 3.00
CA LEU A 37 9.63 6.26 1.91
C LEU A 37 8.94 7.54 1.42
N CYS A 38 7.65 7.71 1.68
CA CYS A 38 6.90 8.93 1.34
C CYS A 38 7.23 10.12 2.26
N SER A 39 7.92 9.88 3.39
CA SER A 39 8.29 10.93 4.36
C SER A 39 9.26 11.94 3.78
N ASP A 40 10.18 11.48 2.90
CA ASP A 40 11.17 12.32 2.24
C ASP A 40 11.02 12.26 0.74
N ALA A 41 11.14 13.41 0.07
CA ALA A 41 10.95 13.49 -1.37
C ALA A 41 11.92 12.62 -2.18
N ASN A 42 13.20 12.63 -1.79
CA ASN A 42 14.25 11.88 -2.47
C ASN A 42 14.04 10.36 -2.32
N ASN A 43 13.59 9.93 -1.15
CA ASN A 43 13.31 8.52 -0.87
C ASN A 43 12.08 8.05 -1.65
N TYR A 44 11.05 8.89 -1.73
CA TYR A 44 9.87 8.61 -2.54
C TYR A 44 10.21 8.54 -4.02
N LEU A 45 10.96 9.51 -4.56
CA LEU A 45 11.37 9.51 -5.97
C LEU A 45 12.17 8.25 -6.31
N ALA A 46 13.12 7.85 -5.46
CA ALA A 46 13.87 6.60 -5.64
C ALA A 46 12.95 5.36 -5.65
N ALA A 47 11.91 5.34 -4.81
CA ALA A 47 10.95 4.25 -4.76
C ALA A 47 10.08 4.16 -6.03
N VAL A 48 9.66 5.30 -6.58
CA VAL A 48 8.87 5.35 -7.81
C VAL A 48 9.75 4.98 -9.02
N MET A 49 11.00 5.45 -9.09
CA MET A 49 11.97 5.02 -10.11
C MET A 49 12.23 3.51 -10.08
N LEU A 50 12.40 2.96 -8.88
CA LEU A 50 12.59 1.53 -8.69
C LEU A 50 11.37 0.73 -9.18
N SER A 51 10.17 1.19 -8.83
CA SER A 51 8.91 0.57 -9.26
C SER A 51 8.82 0.55 -10.79
N LEU A 52 9.14 1.66 -11.44
CA LEU A 52 9.16 1.76 -12.91
C LEU A 52 10.21 0.83 -13.54
N SER A 53 11.42 0.77 -12.97
CA SER A 53 12.47 -0.14 -13.47
C SER A 53 12.00 -1.60 -13.46
N ILE A 54 11.38 -2.04 -12.36
CA ILE A 54 10.89 -3.42 -12.20
C ILE A 54 9.77 -3.71 -13.21
N MET A 55 8.84 -2.77 -13.41
CA MET A 55 7.78 -2.90 -14.41
C MET A 55 8.34 -3.15 -15.82
N LEU A 56 9.35 -2.36 -16.22
CA LEU A 56 9.98 -2.47 -17.53
C LEU A 56 10.78 -3.77 -17.69
N GLN A 57 11.41 -4.26 -16.63
CA GLN A 57 12.26 -5.45 -16.67
C GLN A 57 11.47 -6.76 -16.64
N LEU A 58 10.37 -6.82 -15.88
CA LEU A 58 9.58 -8.04 -15.71
C LEU A 58 8.55 -8.25 -16.81
N GLU A 59 8.07 -7.20 -17.48
CA GLU A 59 7.07 -7.26 -18.55
C GLU A 59 5.78 -8.03 -18.14
N LEU A 60 5.45 -8.03 -16.84
CA LEU A 60 4.27 -8.69 -16.27
C LEU A 60 3.19 -7.67 -15.86
N PRO A 61 1.91 -8.09 -15.79
CA PRO A 61 0.88 -7.30 -15.10
C PRO A 61 1.36 -6.96 -13.68
N HIS A 62 1.50 -5.68 -13.39
CA HIS A 62 2.20 -5.21 -12.20
C HIS A 62 1.29 -4.31 -11.34
N VAL A 63 1.23 -4.58 -10.05
CA VAL A 63 0.51 -3.77 -9.07
C VAL A 63 1.52 -3.28 -8.04
N ASN A 64 1.71 -1.96 -7.96
CA ASN A 64 2.48 -1.40 -6.85
C ASN A 64 1.56 -1.21 -5.66
N VAL A 65 2.08 -1.54 -4.48
CA VAL A 65 1.34 -1.48 -3.23
C VAL A 65 2.14 -0.65 -2.25
N LEU A 66 1.54 0.40 -1.72
CA LEU A 66 2.07 1.12 -0.56
C LEU A 66 1.60 0.40 0.70
N THR A 67 2.56 -0.16 1.44
CA THR A 67 2.32 -0.97 2.63
C THR A 67 2.49 -0.15 3.90
N LYS A 68 1.95 -0.69 5.01
CA LYS A 68 2.02 -0.08 6.35
C LYS A 68 1.36 1.29 6.43
N CYS A 69 0.31 1.53 5.65
CA CYS A 69 -0.45 2.78 5.69
C CYS A 69 -1.06 3.09 7.07
N ASP A 70 -1.14 2.10 7.97
CA ASP A 70 -1.53 2.30 9.37
C ASP A 70 -0.53 3.16 10.18
N LEU A 71 0.72 3.25 9.74
CA LEU A 71 1.74 4.06 10.41
C LEU A 71 1.59 5.57 10.14
N LEU A 72 0.81 5.93 9.11
CA LEU A 72 0.57 7.33 8.74
C LEU A 72 -0.07 8.12 9.89
N GLY A 73 -1.01 7.49 10.61
CA GLY A 73 -1.73 8.12 11.71
C GLY A 73 -0.91 8.22 13.01
N LYS A 74 0.10 7.38 13.22
CA LYS A 74 0.81 7.26 14.51
C LYS A 74 1.76 8.44 14.80
N GLY A 75 1.83 9.45 13.93
CA GLY A 75 2.78 10.56 14.03
C GLY A 75 4.24 10.12 13.93
N ALA A 76 4.49 8.86 13.55
CA ALA A 76 5.82 8.26 13.49
C ALA A 76 6.71 8.88 12.39
N PHE A 77 6.09 9.54 11.41
CA PHE A 77 6.75 10.08 10.22
C PHE A 77 6.53 11.59 10.02
N GLY A 78 5.97 12.29 11.02
CA GLY A 78 5.53 13.68 10.85
C GLY A 78 4.24 13.80 10.02
N ALA A 79 3.65 14.98 9.95
CA ALA A 79 2.56 15.24 9.02
C ALA A 79 3.12 15.21 7.60
N LEU A 80 2.50 14.44 6.69
CA LEU A 80 2.96 14.43 5.29
C LEU A 80 2.93 15.86 4.74
N PRO A 81 3.96 16.26 3.98
CA PRO A 81 3.99 17.56 3.32
C PRO A 81 2.82 17.76 2.34
N LEU A 82 2.28 16.66 1.79
CA LEU A 82 1.23 16.65 0.77
C LEU A 82 0.12 15.66 1.14
N PRO A 83 -1.09 15.81 0.55
CA PRO A 83 -2.19 14.87 0.73
C PRO A 83 -1.77 13.44 0.37
N PHE A 84 -2.32 12.44 1.07
CA PHE A 84 -1.96 11.05 0.86
C PHE A 84 -2.22 10.57 -0.58
N ASP A 85 -3.32 11.03 -1.19
CA ASP A 85 -3.70 10.70 -2.57
C ASP A 85 -2.66 11.14 -3.62
N TYR A 86 -1.88 12.18 -3.32
CA TYR A 86 -0.77 12.58 -4.18
C TYR A 86 0.29 11.47 -4.28
N TYR A 87 0.62 10.82 -3.15
CA TYR A 87 1.57 9.71 -3.13
C TYR A 87 1.02 8.43 -3.74
N LEU A 88 -0.31 8.25 -3.75
CA LEU A 88 -0.96 7.13 -4.40
C LEU A 88 -0.94 7.24 -5.93
N SER A 89 -1.21 8.44 -6.45
CA SER A 89 -1.22 8.72 -7.88
C SER A 89 0.17 8.83 -8.49
N ALA A 90 1.19 9.18 -7.69
CA ALA A 90 2.58 9.37 -8.14
C ALA A 90 2.72 10.30 -9.36
N GLN A 91 1.83 11.27 -9.49
CA GLN A 91 1.79 12.27 -10.57
C GLN A 91 2.16 13.66 -10.04
N ASN A 92 2.61 14.54 -10.94
CA ASN A 92 3.07 15.90 -10.61
C ASN A 92 4.25 15.92 -9.62
N LEU A 93 5.18 14.97 -9.76
CA LEU A 93 6.41 14.81 -8.98
C LEU A 93 7.27 16.07 -8.94
N SER A 94 7.13 16.95 -9.93
CA SER A 94 7.72 18.30 -9.92
C SER A 94 7.39 19.07 -8.64
N HIS A 95 6.19 18.93 -8.07
CA HIS A 95 5.75 19.64 -6.88
C HIS A 95 6.44 19.14 -5.59
N LEU A 96 6.95 17.92 -5.60
CA LEU A 96 7.76 17.34 -4.52
C LEU A 96 9.10 18.07 -4.36
N LEU A 97 9.64 18.65 -5.44
CA LEU A 97 10.86 19.45 -5.44
C LEU A 97 10.67 20.85 -4.85
N LEU A 98 9.44 21.36 -4.85
CA LEU A 98 9.07 22.62 -4.21
C LEU A 98 8.76 22.46 -2.71
N SER A 99 8.69 21.22 -2.21
CA SER A 99 8.43 20.99 -0.79
C SER A 99 9.65 21.42 0.06
N PRO A 100 9.46 22.26 1.09
CA PRO A 100 10.54 22.85 1.89
C PRO A 100 11.41 21.84 2.66
N GLY A 101 11.02 20.55 2.71
CA GLY A 101 11.82 19.49 3.33
C GLY A 101 13.08 19.10 2.55
N VAL A 102 13.08 19.23 1.22
CA VAL A 102 14.24 18.88 0.38
C VAL A 102 15.35 19.93 0.50
N GLU A 103 14.97 21.19 0.70
CA GLU A 103 15.90 22.30 0.99
C GLU A 103 16.51 22.20 2.41
N ALA A 104 15.84 21.54 3.35
CA ALA A 104 16.28 21.43 4.75
C ALA A 104 17.14 20.18 5.06
N GLY A 105 17.09 19.14 4.22
CA GLY A 105 17.75 17.84 4.46
C GLY A 105 19.24 17.76 4.09
N GLY A 106 19.85 18.86 3.64
CA GLY A 106 21.26 18.92 3.23
C GLY A 106 22.22 19.18 4.39
N GLY A 107 22.46 18.18 5.25
CA GLY A 107 23.66 18.09 6.09
C GLY A 107 23.68 18.93 7.38
N GLY A 108 23.73 18.23 8.52
CA GLY A 108 24.12 18.83 9.79
C GLY A 108 25.55 19.38 9.75
N GLY A 109 25.68 20.68 9.94
CA GLY A 109 26.97 21.37 10.11
C GLY A 109 26.70 22.88 10.17
N GLY A 110 26.85 23.47 11.36
CA GLY A 110 26.41 24.83 11.64
C GLY A 110 27.02 25.93 10.76
N GLY A 111 26.30 27.04 10.69
CA GLY A 111 26.75 28.29 10.08
C GLY A 111 25.73 28.82 9.08
N GLY A 112 25.12 29.97 9.38
CA GLY A 112 24.08 30.57 8.56
C GLY A 112 24.53 30.88 7.12
N GLY A 113 23.62 30.69 6.17
CA GLY A 113 23.78 31.10 4.78
C GLY A 113 23.24 30.06 3.80
N GLY A 114 21.98 30.22 3.40
CA GLY A 114 21.29 29.60 2.25
C GLY A 114 21.84 28.28 1.71
N THR A 115 21.42 27.14 2.27
CA THR A 115 21.72 25.81 1.72
C THR A 115 20.53 25.30 0.91
N GLY A 116 20.23 25.95 -0.21
CA GLY A 116 19.39 25.35 -1.24
C GLY A 116 20.13 24.20 -1.92
N LEU A 117 19.39 23.25 -2.49
CA LEU A 117 19.97 22.13 -3.25
C LEU A 117 20.90 22.64 -4.36
N ASP A 118 22.00 21.92 -4.64
CA ASP A 118 22.90 22.28 -5.75
C ASP A 118 22.06 22.41 -7.06
N PRO A 119 22.20 23.50 -7.82
CA PRO A 119 21.41 23.71 -9.04
C PRO A 119 21.58 22.59 -10.07
N LYS A 120 22.70 21.85 -10.06
CA LYS A 120 22.89 20.65 -10.89
C LYS A 120 22.06 19.48 -10.39
N PHE A 121 21.98 19.28 -9.08
CA PHE A 121 21.15 18.24 -8.47
C PHE A 121 19.68 18.53 -8.75
N ARG A 122 19.23 19.78 -8.57
CA ARG A 122 17.85 20.19 -8.91
C ARG A 122 17.50 19.86 -10.36
N ARG A 123 18.35 20.25 -11.31
CA ARG A 123 18.14 19.96 -12.76
C ARG A 123 18.06 18.46 -13.06
N LEU A 124 18.88 17.66 -12.40
CA LEU A 124 18.83 16.21 -12.54
C LEU A 124 17.50 15.67 -12.03
N THR A 125 17.09 16.08 -10.83
CA THR A 125 15.86 15.60 -10.22
C THR A 125 14.63 16.03 -11.00
N GLU A 126 14.60 17.25 -11.54
CA GLU A 126 13.56 17.72 -12.48
C GLU A 126 13.46 16.80 -13.71
N GLY A 127 14.59 16.51 -14.37
CA GLY A 127 14.59 15.61 -15.52
C GLY A 127 14.17 14.16 -15.20
N LEU A 128 14.42 13.69 -13.96
CA LEU A 128 13.93 12.40 -13.50
C LEU A 128 12.41 12.43 -13.26
N CYS A 129 11.87 13.50 -12.69
CA CYS A 129 10.43 13.69 -12.53
C CYS A 129 9.72 13.71 -13.89
N ASP A 130 10.24 14.49 -14.85
CA ASP A 130 9.69 14.58 -16.21
C ASP A 130 9.65 13.20 -16.87
N LEU A 131 10.76 12.43 -16.79
CA LEU A 131 10.82 11.08 -17.34
C LEU A 131 9.75 10.17 -16.74
N MET A 132 9.54 10.25 -15.43
CA MET A 132 8.59 9.38 -14.73
C MET A 132 7.14 9.76 -15.05
N GLU A 133 6.86 11.06 -15.17
CA GLU A 133 5.56 11.59 -15.60
C GLU A 133 5.25 11.21 -17.05
N ASP A 134 6.25 11.19 -17.94
CA ASP A 134 6.07 10.78 -19.34
C ASP A 134 5.62 9.31 -19.47
N PHE A 135 6.12 8.42 -18.60
CA PHE A 135 5.67 7.03 -18.61
C PHE A 135 4.30 6.87 -17.94
N ALA A 136 3.97 7.65 -16.90
CA ALA A 136 2.71 7.62 -16.16
C ALA A 136 2.21 6.19 -15.75
N LEU A 137 3.12 5.21 -15.64
CA LEU A 137 2.79 3.80 -15.39
C LEU A 137 2.64 3.48 -13.91
N VAL A 138 3.14 4.35 -13.03
CA VAL A 138 3.23 4.05 -11.60
C VAL A 138 2.03 4.63 -10.88
N ASN A 139 1.17 3.76 -10.38
CA ASN A 139 0.18 4.08 -9.35
C ASN A 139 0.36 3.09 -8.20
N PHE A 140 -0.01 3.51 -6.99
CA PHE A 140 0.07 2.67 -5.80
C PHE A 140 -1.32 2.38 -5.23
N SER A 141 -1.58 1.11 -4.94
CA SER A 141 -2.70 0.69 -4.10
C SER A 141 -2.29 0.79 -2.64
N PRO A 142 -3.04 1.48 -1.77
CA PRO A 142 -2.74 1.49 -0.35
C PRO A 142 -3.06 0.15 0.32
N LEU A 143 -2.28 -0.23 1.33
CA LEU A 143 -2.46 -1.46 2.09
C LEU A 143 -2.08 -1.28 3.57
N ALA A 144 -3.02 -1.64 4.44
CA ALA A 144 -2.76 -1.94 5.84
C ALA A 144 -3.21 -3.37 6.12
N VAL A 145 -2.29 -4.23 6.57
CA VAL A 145 -2.55 -5.68 6.75
C VAL A 145 -3.68 -5.94 7.76
N GLU A 146 -3.85 -5.05 8.73
CA GLU A 146 -4.90 -5.14 9.75
C GLU A 146 -6.26 -4.58 9.28
N ASP A 147 -6.33 -3.96 8.09
CA ASP A 147 -7.57 -3.42 7.53
C ASP A 147 -8.14 -4.33 6.44
N ALA A 148 -9.27 -4.96 6.75
CA ALA A 148 -9.97 -5.84 5.83
C ALA A 148 -10.40 -5.13 4.53
N LYS A 149 -10.72 -3.82 4.59
CA LYS A 149 -11.14 -3.07 3.40
C LYS A 149 -9.98 -2.86 2.41
N SER A 150 -8.84 -2.40 2.90
CA SER A 150 -7.64 -2.23 2.04
C SER A 150 -7.17 -3.56 1.44
N MET A 151 -7.21 -4.65 2.22
CA MET A 151 -6.86 -5.98 1.73
C MET A 151 -7.82 -6.46 0.63
N HIS A 152 -9.13 -6.27 0.84
CA HIS A 152 -10.15 -6.62 -0.14
C HIS A 152 -10.01 -5.82 -1.43
N HIS A 153 -9.74 -4.51 -1.33
CA HIS A 153 -9.47 -3.66 -2.48
C HIS A 153 -8.25 -4.14 -3.30
N LEU A 154 -7.17 -4.53 -2.62
CA LEU A 154 -5.98 -5.07 -3.27
C LEU A 154 -6.29 -6.40 -3.97
N VAL A 155 -6.97 -7.33 -3.30
CA VAL A 155 -7.36 -8.63 -3.91
C VAL A 155 -8.23 -8.41 -5.14
N LYS A 156 -9.23 -7.52 -5.07
CA LYS A 156 -10.08 -7.16 -6.22
C LYS A 156 -9.27 -6.58 -7.38
N THR A 157 -8.26 -5.78 -7.09
CA THR A 157 -7.36 -5.21 -8.10
C THR A 157 -6.48 -6.30 -8.72
N LEU A 158 -5.95 -7.22 -7.93
CA LEU A 158 -5.16 -8.37 -8.41
C LEU A 158 -6.00 -9.32 -9.27
N ASP A 159 -7.22 -9.62 -8.85
CA ASP A 159 -8.16 -10.43 -9.62
C ASP A 159 -8.43 -9.80 -10.99
N LYS A 160 -8.68 -8.48 -11.05
CA LYS A 160 -8.80 -7.73 -12.31
C LYS A 160 -7.54 -7.83 -13.16
N CYS A 161 -6.35 -7.66 -12.58
CA CYS A 161 -5.08 -7.77 -13.30
C CYS A 161 -4.85 -9.18 -13.87
N LEU A 162 -5.26 -10.21 -13.13
CA LEU A 162 -5.24 -11.60 -13.58
C LEU A 162 -6.40 -11.92 -14.54
N GLY A 163 -7.33 -11.00 -14.79
CA GLY A 163 -8.53 -11.25 -15.58
C GLY A 163 -9.48 -12.26 -14.93
N PHE A 164 -9.37 -12.48 -13.63
CA PHE A 164 -10.35 -13.21 -12.85
C PHE A 164 -11.56 -12.32 -12.63
N VAL A 165 -12.59 -12.52 -13.44
CA VAL A 165 -13.91 -11.94 -13.20
C VAL A 165 -14.68 -12.99 -12.40
N ALA A 166 -14.85 -12.77 -11.10
CA ALA A 166 -15.87 -13.50 -10.35
C ALA A 166 -17.18 -13.32 -11.12
N ALA A 167 -17.76 -14.41 -11.62
CA ALA A 167 -18.98 -14.35 -12.42
C ALA A 167 -20.04 -13.60 -11.61
N MET A 168 -20.26 -12.34 -11.95
CA MET A 168 -21.28 -11.49 -11.37
C MET A 168 -22.62 -12.10 -11.77
N GLY A 169 -23.14 -12.99 -10.93
CA GLY A 169 -24.40 -13.70 -11.17
C GLY A 169 -24.38 -14.59 -12.42
N ALA A 170 -23.81 -15.79 -12.32
CA ALA A 170 -24.31 -16.93 -13.09
C ALA A 170 -25.69 -17.33 -12.54
N GLY A 171 -26.69 -16.48 -12.75
CA GLY A 171 -28.07 -16.88 -12.70
C GLY A 171 -28.37 -17.74 -13.94
N ALA A 172 -29.01 -18.88 -13.69
CA ALA A 172 -29.67 -19.73 -14.68
C ALA A 172 -28.80 -20.67 -15.54
N GLY A 173 -28.46 -21.82 -14.96
CA GLY A 173 -28.54 -23.10 -15.67
C GLY A 173 -27.22 -23.79 -15.99
N THR A 174 -26.77 -24.68 -15.10
CA THR A 174 -26.60 -26.12 -15.41
C THR A 174 -26.29 -26.91 -14.13
N SER A 175 -27.26 -27.75 -13.79
CA SER A 175 -27.21 -29.03 -13.05
C SER A 175 -26.30 -29.25 -11.81
N ALA A 176 -27.02 -29.49 -10.71
CA ALA A 176 -26.94 -30.71 -9.89
C ALA A 176 -25.95 -30.73 -8.71
N GLY A 177 -26.49 -30.33 -7.54
CA GLY A 177 -26.52 -31.21 -6.37
C GLY A 177 -25.30 -31.22 -5.46
N ALA A 178 -25.32 -30.38 -4.41
CA ALA A 178 -24.90 -30.79 -3.07
C ALA A 178 -25.45 -29.79 -2.04
N SER A 179 -26.23 -30.32 -1.11
CA SER A 179 -26.67 -29.66 0.11
C SER A 179 -25.49 -29.46 1.07
N GLY A 180 -25.22 -28.22 1.44
CA GLY A 180 -24.23 -27.82 2.43
C GLY A 180 -23.65 -26.49 1.99
N GLY A 181 -23.89 -25.42 2.76
CA GLY A 181 -23.39 -24.07 2.43
C GLY A 181 -21.90 -24.17 2.14
N SER A 182 -21.54 -24.03 0.86
CA SER A 182 -20.15 -24.16 0.44
C SER A 182 -19.41 -22.99 1.07
N TRP A 183 -18.18 -23.21 1.55
CA TRP A 183 -17.29 -22.14 1.98
C TRP A 183 -17.16 -21.04 0.90
N GLU A 184 -17.44 -21.39 -0.36
CA GLU A 184 -17.53 -20.47 -1.50
C GLU A 184 -18.71 -19.50 -1.39
N ASP A 185 -19.87 -19.95 -0.90
CA ASP A 185 -21.06 -19.13 -0.70
C ASP A 185 -20.85 -18.13 0.45
N GLU A 186 -20.25 -18.57 1.55
CA GLU A 186 -19.88 -17.70 2.68
C GLU A 186 -18.83 -16.67 2.27
N ARG A 187 -17.81 -17.09 1.51
CA ARG A 187 -16.80 -16.19 0.94
C ARG A 187 -17.44 -15.17 0.00
N ASN A 188 -18.33 -15.60 -0.89
CA ASN A 188 -18.98 -14.72 -1.86
C ASN A 188 -19.90 -13.72 -1.16
N ALA A 189 -20.64 -14.13 -0.13
CA ALA A 189 -21.45 -13.24 0.69
C ALA A 189 -20.60 -12.21 1.45
N PHE A 190 -19.47 -12.64 2.01
CA PHE A 190 -18.51 -11.74 2.66
C PHE A 190 -17.92 -10.72 1.68
N VAL A 191 -17.48 -11.17 0.50
CA VAL A 191 -16.97 -10.32 -0.59
C VAL A 191 -18.02 -9.30 -1.05
N GLN A 192 -19.28 -9.72 -1.22
CA GLN A 192 -20.38 -8.83 -1.58
C GLN A 192 -20.65 -7.79 -0.49
N SER A 193 -20.57 -8.19 0.79
CA SER A 193 -20.73 -7.25 1.91
C SER A 193 -19.61 -6.21 1.96
N LEU A 194 -18.36 -6.62 1.66
CA LEU A 194 -17.22 -5.73 1.60
C LEU A 194 -17.31 -4.78 0.41
N ASP A 195 -17.67 -5.29 -0.77
CA ASP A 195 -17.92 -4.47 -1.96
C ASP A 195 -18.99 -3.42 -1.69
N ALA A 196 -20.13 -3.80 -1.11
CA ALA A 196 -21.18 -2.87 -0.71
C ALA A 196 -20.71 -1.84 0.33
N SER A 197 -19.73 -2.19 1.17
CA SER A 197 -19.16 -1.29 2.18
C SER A 197 -18.07 -0.34 1.63
N MET A 198 -17.60 -0.60 0.42
CA MET A 198 -16.62 0.22 -0.30
C MET A 198 -17.28 1.12 -1.36
N ASP A 199 -18.39 0.68 -1.95
CA ASP A 199 -19.16 1.48 -2.92
C ASP A 199 -19.95 2.58 -2.20
N LEU A 200 -19.42 3.81 -2.21
CA LEU A 200 -20.14 5.00 -1.76
C LEU A 200 -21.26 5.36 -2.75
N PRO A 201 -22.43 5.82 -2.29
CA PRO A 201 -23.49 6.30 -3.17
C PRO A 201 -23.03 7.57 -3.90
N GLY A 202 -22.64 7.43 -5.17
CA GLY A 202 -22.15 8.53 -6.01
C GLY A 202 -20.99 8.17 -6.94
N GLY A 203 -20.36 7.01 -6.77
CA GLY A 203 -19.21 6.60 -7.59
C GLY A 203 -17.90 7.34 -7.27
N GLU A 204 -17.88 8.10 -6.16
CA GLU A 204 -16.65 8.70 -5.63
C GLU A 204 -15.78 7.61 -4.99
N SER A 205 -14.49 7.62 -5.32
CA SER A 205 -13.48 6.75 -4.72
C SER A 205 -13.40 7.04 -3.23
N LEU A 206 -13.28 5.98 -2.42
CA LEU A 206 -12.99 6.10 -0.99
C LEU A 206 -11.73 6.97 -0.80
N ASP A 207 -11.82 8.04 0.00
CA ASP A 207 -10.63 8.77 0.44
C ASP A 207 -9.86 7.88 1.43
N TRP A 208 -8.72 7.38 0.95
CA TRP A 208 -7.89 6.47 1.71
C TRP A 208 -7.21 7.18 2.88
N GLY A 209 -6.90 8.47 2.75
CA GLY A 209 -6.32 9.28 3.81
C GLY A 209 -7.24 9.34 5.03
N ASP A 210 -8.50 9.71 4.81
CA ASP A 210 -9.51 9.78 5.86
C ASP A 210 -9.85 8.40 6.44
N HIS A 211 -9.93 7.36 5.59
CA HIS A 211 -10.20 5.99 6.04
C HIS A 211 -9.12 5.47 6.99
N PHE A 212 -7.83 5.66 6.66
CA PHE A 212 -6.74 5.26 7.56
C PHE A 212 -6.67 6.12 8.82
N ALA A 213 -7.01 7.41 8.74
CA ALA A 213 -7.10 8.26 9.92
C ALA A 213 -8.18 7.78 10.91
N GLN A 214 -9.36 7.39 10.41
CA GLN A 214 -10.43 6.79 11.23
C GLN A 214 -10.02 5.44 11.81
N LEU A 215 -9.32 4.62 11.03
CA LEU A 215 -8.84 3.32 11.47
C LEU A 215 -7.81 3.45 12.61
N ASP A 216 -6.89 4.41 12.52
CA ASP A 216 -5.94 4.67 13.59
C ASP A 216 -6.64 5.22 14.84
N ALA A 217 -7.64 6.11 14.69
CA ALA A 217 -8.46 6.58 15.80
C ALA A 217 -9.14 5.42 16.55
N ARG A 218 -9.81 4.51 15.81
CA ARG A 218 -10.45 3.32 16.40
C ARG A 218 -9.46 2.42 17.12
N LYS A 219 -8.25 2.23 16.56
CA LYS A 219 -7.20 1.43 17.20
C LYS A 219 -6.71 2.08 18.50
N ARG A 220 -6.53 3.40 18.53
CA ARG A 220 -6.12 4.12 19.74
C ARG A 220 -7.19 4.05 20.83
N GLU A 221 -8.47 4.14 20.47
CA GLU A 221 -9.58 3.96 21.40
C GLU A 221 -9.63 2.53 21.95
N ALA A 222 -9.51 1.52 21.08
CA ALA A 222 -9.46 0.11 21.50
C ALA A 222 -8.24 -0.19 22.39
N ALA A 223 -7.07 0.36 22.08
CA ALA A 223 -5.87 0.21 22.90
C ALA A 223 -6.02 0.89 24.28
N ARG A 224 -6.67 2.06 24.33
CA ARG A 224 -6.99 2.74 25.60
C ARG A 224 -7.96 1.90 26.43
N ALA A 225 -9.04 1.42 25.83
CA ALA A 225 -10.02 0.55 26.50
C ALA A 225 -9.39 -0.76 26.99
N ALA A 226 -8.49 -1.36 26.20
CA ALA A 226 -7.76 -2.56 26.60
C ALA A 226 -6.81 -2.30 27.79
N ARG A 227 -6.13 -1.14 27.81
CA ARG A 227 -5.27 -0.74 28.92
C ARG A 227 -6.08 -0.46 30.19
N GLU A 228 -7.21 0.24 30.07
CA GLU A 228 -8.13 0.47 31.18
C GLU A 228 -8.72 -0.84 31.73
N ALA A 229 -9.05 -1.79 30.85
CA ALA A 229 -9.50 -3.12 31.24
C ALA A 229 -8.39 -3.95 31.92
N GLN A 230 -7.14 -3.85 31.45
CA GLN A 230 -5.97 -4.49 32.07
C GLN A 230 -5.65 -3.88 33.45
N ASP A 231 -5.72 -2.55 33.58
CA ASP A 231 -5.50 -1.85 34.84
C ASP A 231 -6.62 -2.16 35.86
N ALA A 232 -7.88 -2.24 35.40
CA ALA A 232 -9.01 -2.68 36.22
C ALA A 232 -8.89 -4.15 36.65
N ALA A 233 -8.44 -5.04 35.76
CA ALA A 233 -8.19 -6.45 36.09
C ALA A 233 -7.02 -6.61 37.07
N ALA A 234 -5.98 -5.79 36.95
CA ALA A 234 -4.85 -5.77 37.88
C ALA A 234 -5.27 -5.28 39.28
N GLN A 235 -6.11 -4.24 39.37
CA GLN A 235 -6.68 -3.76 40.64
C GLN A 235 -7.63 -4.78 41.28
N ALA A 236 -8.45 -5.47 40.48
CA ALA A 236 -9.33 -6.54 40.97
C ALA A 236 -8.54 -7.76 41.50
N ASN A 237 -7.39 -8.08 40.90
CA ASN A 237 -6.54 -9.19 41.34
C ASN A 237 -5.70 -8.82 42.58
N ALA A 238 -5.36 -7.55 42.78
CA ALA A 238 -4.69 -7.06 43.99
C ALA A 238 -5.58 -7.08 45.25
N GLY A 239 -6.91 -7.09 45.08
CA GLY A 239 -7.88 -7.18 46.18
C GLY A 239 -8.18 -8.59 46.69
N LYS A 240 -7.59 -9.65 46.10
CA LYS A 240 -7.86 -11.04 46.49
C LYS A 240 -6.87 -11.47 47.59
N PRO A 241 -7.34 -11.84 48.80
CA PRO A 241 -6.44 -12.27 49.86
C PRO A 241 -5.65 -13.52 49.42
N PRO A 242 -4.37 -13.65 49.82
CA PRO A 242 -3.55 -14.79 49.45
C PRO A 242 -4.25 -16.06 49.91
N ARG A 243 -4.39 -17.04 49.00
CA ARG A 243 -4.90 -18.36 49.33
C ARG A 243 -3.92 -18.99 50.33
N LEU A 244 -4.29 -18.96 51.61
CA LEU A 244 -3.64 -19.72 52.67
C LEU A 244 -3.87 -21.20 52.36
N ASN A 245 -2.78 -21.90 52.05
CA ASN A 245 -2.70 -23.37 52.12
C ASN A 245 -2.64 -23.80 53.58
#